data_AF-A0A2V7BFZ8-F1
#
_entry.id   AF-A0A2V7BFZ8-F1
#
_cell.length_a   1.000
_cell.length_b   1.000
_cell.length_c   1.000
_cell.angle_alpha   90.00
_cell.angle_beta   90.00
_cell.angle_gamma   90.00
#
_symmetry.space_group_name_H-M   'P 1'
#
loop_
_entity.id
_entity.type
_entity.pdbx_description
1 polymer ?
#
loop_
_entity_poly.entity_id
_entity_poly.type
_entity_poly.pdbx_seq_one_letter_code
_entity_poly.pdbx_strand_id
1 'polypeptide(L)' 'MQELSNGYAGCLDSDPAIVRDALDWVLLERRCCPFLRLELSFEPSNGAVWFRFRGGPGVKEFLAAAGLKASALKNQP' A
#
# COMPACT_ATOMS: atom_id res chain seq x y z
N MET A 1 -3.48 7.76 -4.06
CA MET A 1 -2.77 6.50 -4.33
C MET A 1 -2.01 6.65 -5.63
N GLN A 2 -0.78 6.15 -5.70
CA GLN A 2 0.08 6.17 -6.88
C GLN A 2 0.13 4.77 -7.50
N GLU A 3 0.02 4.71 -8.82
CA GLU A 3 0.20 3.48 -9.59
C GLU A 3 1.68 3.23 -9.90
N LEU A 4 2.10 1.97 -9.80
CA LEU A 4 3.45 1.50 -10.11
C LEU A 4 3.40 0.50 -11.28
N SER A 5 4.54 0.25 -11.90
CA SER A 5 4.65 -0.75 -12.98
C SER A 5 4.28 -2.17 -12.52
N ASN A 6 4.48 -2.48 -11.25
CA ASN A 6 4.24 -3.79 -10.65
C ASN A 6 3.35 -3.72 -9.40
N GLY A 7 2.43 -2.75 -9.32
CA GLY A 7 1.47 -2.64 -8.22
C GLY A 7 1.04 -1.21 -7.92
N TYR A 8 0.86 -0.90 -6.63
CA TYR A 8 0.36 0.39 -6.15
C TYR A 8 1.08 0.86 -4.88
N ALA A 9 1.07 2.17 -4.65
CA ALA A 9 1.57 2.81 -3.44
C ALA A 9 0.53 3.78 -2.87
N GLY A 10 0.36 3.78 -1.55
CA GLY A 10 -0.44 4.74 -0.79
C GLY A 10 0.45 5.48 0.19
N CYS A 11 0.16 6.77 0.40
CA CYS A 11 0.69 7.52 1.53
C CYS A 11 -0.31 7.36 2.68
N LEU A 12 0.20 7.02 3.85
CA LEU A 12 -0.53 6.95 5.11
C LEU A 12 -0.15 8.17 5.96
N ASP A 13 -1.11 8.61 6.78
CA ASP A 13 -0.81 9.53 7.87
C ASP A 13 0.20 8.87 8.83
N SER A 14 1.09 9.68 9.40
CA SER A 14 2.13 9.24 10.33
C SER A 14 1.58 9.06 11.76
N ASP A 15 0.28 9.21 11.99
CA ASP A 15 -0.39 8.81 13.23
C ASP A 15 -0.02 7.35 13.62
N PRO A 16 0.57 7.13 14.81
CA PRO A 16 0.97 5.81 15.27
C PRO A 16 -0.15 4.76 15.30
N ALA A 17 -1.41 5.16 15.49
CA ALA A 17 -2.55 4.23 15.43
C ALA A 17 -2.76 3.71 14.01
N ILE A 18 -2.76 4.60 13.01
CA ILE A 18 -2.92 4.26 11.59
C ILE A 18 -1.77 3.35 11.13
N VAL A 19 -0.53 3.66 11.55
CA VAL A 19 0.64 2.86 11.23
C VAL A 19 0.55 1.44 11.81
N ARG A 20 0.08 1.29 13.05
CA ARG A 20 -0.10 -0.02 13.69
C ARG A 20 -1.15 -0.86 12.97
N ASP A 21 -2.30 -0.26 12.65
CA ASP A 21 -3.36 -0.94 11.91
C ASP A 21 -2.87 -1.40 10.53
N ALA A 22 -2.08 -0.56 9.84
CA ALA A 22 -1.48 -0.92 8.56
C ALA A 22 -0.49 -2.08 8.70
N LEU A 23 0.32 -2.12 9.76
CA LEU A 23 1.25 -3.22 10.02
C LEU A 23 0.51 -4.53 10.29
N ASP A 24 -0.54 -4.51 11.12
CA ASP A 24 -1.35 -5.68 11.42
C ASP A 24 -2.01 -6.24 10.15
N TRP A 25 -2.51 -5.35 9.29
CA TRP A 25 -3.04 -5.73 7.99
C TRP A 25 -1.97 -6.38 7.10
N VAL A 26 -0.74 -5.83 7.06
CA VAL A 26 0.37 -6.42 6.29
C VAL A 26 0.71 -7.83 6.79
N LEU A 27 0.71 -8.05 8.11
CA LEU A 27 0.97 -9.35 8.71
C LEU A 27 -0.14 -10.37 8.42
N LEU A 28 -1.40 -9.91 8.33
CA LEU A 28 -2.54 -10.73 7.90
C LEU A 28 -2.41 -11.11 6.42
N GLU A 29 -2.20 -10.14 5.54
CA GLU A 29 -2.15 -10.40 4.10
C GLU A 29 -0.92 -11.18 3.67
N ARG A 30 0.20 -11.06 4.39
CA ARG A 30 1.35 -11.94 4.16
C ARG A 30 0.99 -13.43 4.29
N ARG A 31 -0.02 -13.77 5.10
CA ARG A 31 -0.54 -15.14 5.24
C ARG A 31 -1.57 -15.51 4.18
N CYS A 32 -2.47 -14.59 3.84
CA CYS A 32 -3.55 -14.81 2.87
C CYS A 32 -3.04 -14.79 1.41
N CYS A 33 -2.16 -13.85 1.10
CA CYS A 33 -1.64 -13.52 -0.23
C CYS A 33 -0.09 -13.58 -0.27
N PRO A 34 0.54 -14.75 -0.10
CA PRO A 34 1.99 -14.87 0.02
C PRO A 34 2.79 -14.48 -1.24
N PHE A 35 2.10 -14.29 -2.37
CA PHE A 35 2.71 -13.83 -3.62
C PHE A 35 2.85 -12.29 -3.70
N LEU A 36 2.19 -11.55 -2.80
CA LEU A 36 2.32 -10.10 -2.72
C LEU A 36 3.62 -9.71 -2.00
N ARG A 37 4.30 -8.71 -2.54
CA ARG A 37 5.35 -7.96 -1.85
C ARG A 37 4.70 -6.76 -1.17
N LEU A 38 4.62 -6.81 0.15
CA LEU A 38 4.05 -5.77 1.01
C LEU A 38 5.18 -5.00 1.68
N GLU A 39 5.14 -3.67 1.62
CA GLU A 39 6.18 -2.82 2.20
C GLU A 39 5.60 -1.59 2.88
N LEU A 40 5.93 -1.40 4.15
CA LEU A 40 5.77 -0.14 4.87
C LEU A 40 7.13 0.56 4.95
N SER A 41 7.21 1.81 4.50
CA SER A 41 8.43 2.62 4.53
C SER A 41 8.16 3.93 5.26
N PHE A 42 9.10 4.32 6.12
CA PHE A 42 8.99 5.50 6.97
C PHE A 42 9.95 6.56 6.44
N GLU A 43 9.42 7.71 6.04
CA GLU A 43 10.28 8.84 5.68
C GLU A 43 10.90 9.49 6.94
N PRO A 44 12.09 10.10 6.81
CA PRO A 44 12.75 10.78 7.93
C PRO A 44 11.88 11.87 8.59
N SER A 45 12.26 12.28 9.80
CA SER A 45 11.66 13.42 10.51
C SER A 45 10.16 13.30 10.80
N ASN A 46 9.70 12.08 11.12
CA ASN A 46 8.27 11.77 11.27
C ASN A 46 7.45 12.13 10.02
N GLY A 47 8.09 12.03 8.85
CA GLY A 47 7.47 12.25 7.56
C GLY A 47 6.50 11.13 7.20
N ALA A 48 5.98 11.19 5.98
CA ALA A 48 4.98 10.27 5.46
C ALA A 48 5.36 8.80 5.62
N VAL A 49 4.37 7.96 5.87
CA VAL A 49 4.52 6.51 5.81
C VAL A 49 3.97 6.01 4.48
N TRP A 50 4.81 5.35 3.70
CA TRP A 50 4.42 4.77 2.42
C TRP A 50 4.07 3.32 2.59
N PHE A 51 2.88 2.95 2.10
CA PHE A 51 2.48 1.56 1.97
C PHE A 51 2.47 1.13 0.50
N ARG A 52 3.18 0.06 0.17
CA ARG A 52 3.29 -0.44 -1.22
C ARG A 52 2.87 -1.90 -1.31
N PHE A 53 2.05 -2.18 -2.32
CA PHE A 53 1.61 -3.51 -2.71
C PHE A 53 2.18 -3.80 -4.08
N ARG A 54 3.04 -4.82 -4.18
CA ARG A 54 3.66 -5.21 -5.44
C ARG A 54 3.60 -6.71 -5.63
N GLY A 55 3.99 -7.18 -6.80
CA GLY A 55 4.07 -8.61 -7.09
C GLY A 55 4.61 -8.90 -8.47
N GLY A 56 4.49 -10.16 -8.88
CA GLY A 56 4.85 -10.62 -10.22
C GLY A 56 3.79 -10.26 -11.28
N PRO A 57 3.91 -10.85 -12.49
CA PRO A 57 2.91 -10.69 -13.55
C PRO A 57 1.49 -10.99 -13.05
N GLY A 58 0.51 -10.18 -13.45
CA GLY A 58 -0.89 -10.33 -13.04
C GLY A 58 -1.25 -9.65 -11.71
N VAL A 59 -0.29 -9.05 -10.99
CA VAL A 59 -0.57 -8.48 -9.66
C VAL A 59 -1.52 -7.28 -9.71
N LYS A 60 -1.46 -6.45 -10.76
CA LYS A 60 -2.31 -5.26 -10.84
C LYS A 60 -3.77 -5.65 -11.10
N GLU A 61 -3.98 -6.66 -11.94
CA GLU A 61 -5.27 -7.26 -12.21
C GLU A 61 -5.85 -7.89 -10.95
N PHE A 62 -5.03 -8.64 -10.20
CA PHE A 62 -5.42 -9.18 -8.89
C PHE A 62 -5.84 -8.08 -7.92
N LEU A 63 -5.00 -7.04 -7.75
CA LEU A 63 -5.26 -5.94 -6.81
C LEU A 63 -6.51 -5.14 -7.22
N ALA A 64 -6.70 -4.89 -8.51
CA ALA A 64 -7.90 -4.22 -9.02
C ALA A 64 -9.17 -5.05 -8.78
N ALA A 65 -9.11 -6.37 -8.96
CA ALA A 65 -10.21 -7.29 -8.65
C ALA A 65 -10.50 -7.37 -7.14
N ALA A 66 -9.47 -7.27 -6.30
CA ALA A 66 -9.58 -7.18 -4.85
C ALA A 66 -10.12 -5.82 -4.35
N GLY A 67 -10.43 -4.89 -5.26
CA GLY A 67 -11.00 -3.59 -4.94
C GLY A 67 -9.97 -2.47 -4.73
N LEU A 68 -8.68 -2.77 -4.84
CA LEU A 68 -7.63 -1.75 -4.81
C LEU A 68 -7.57 -1.05 -6.17
N LYS A 69 -8.32 0.05 -6.29
CA LYS A 69 -8.20 0.94 -7.45
C LYS A 69 -7.31 2.12 -7.08
N ALA A 70 -6.38 2.49 -7.97
CA ALA A 70 -5.74 3.77 -7.89
C ALA A 70 -6.80 4.86 -8.00
N SER A 71 -7.26 5.37 -6.86
CA SER A 71 -7.97 6.65 -6.87
C SER A 71 -6.91 7.68 -7.21
N ALA A 72 -7.01 8.23 -8.42
CA ALA A 72 -6.31 9.43 -8.81
C ALA A 72 -6.48 10.42 -7.65
N LEU A 73 -5.35 10.78 -7.02
CA LEU A 73 -5.31 11.88 -6.07
C LEU A 73 -5.82 13.10 -6.84
N LYS A 74 -7.10 13.42 -6.67
CA LYS A 74 -7.58 14.75 -6.95
C LYS A 74 -6.90 15.63 -5.91
N ASN A 75 -5.80 16.25 -6.31
CA ASN A 75 -5.36 17.48 -5.68
C ASN A 75 -6.58 18.42 -5.67
N GLN A 76 -7.07 18.76 -4.49
CA GLN A 76 -7.99 19.89 -4.33
C GLN A 76 -7.46 20.78 -3.19
N PRO A 77 -7.71 22.09 -3.31
CA PRO A 77 -6.76 23.19 -3.08
C PRO A 77 -6.43 23.47 -1.62
#